data_AF-A0A1V5GB25-F1
#
_entry.id   AF-A0A1V5GB25-F1
#
_cell.length_a   1.000
_cell.length_b   1.000
_cell.length_c   1.000
_cell.angle_alpha   90.00
_cell.angle_beta   90.00
_cell.angle_gamma   90.00
#
_symmetry.space_group_name_H-M   'P 1'
#
loop_
_entity.id
_entity.type
_entity.pdbx_description
1 polymer ?
#
loop_
_entity_poly.entity_id
_entity_poly.type
_entity_poly.pdbx_seq_one_letter_code
_entity_poly.pdbx_strand_id
1 'polypeptide(L)'
;MTLANANPFDASFYFRDMGAGHFDVSVHFEGGEPVYLSNFRIFNAEDRWVGEYENGAILVNPATSTQAFDLARLFPGHVFRRILGSANQDPETNDGSIASARVKIPGMDALFLIKSKHDAPYSGRRMEPGKRPSASMP
;
A
#
# COMPACT_ATOMS: atom_id res chain seq x y z
N MET A 1 -10.21 10.04 -12.68
CA MET A 1 -9.79 11.36 -13.23
C MET A 1 -8.46 11.68 -12.60
N THR A 2 -7.40 11.76 -13.40
CA THR A 2 -6.03 12.02 -12.93
C THR A 2 -5.55 13.31 -13.55
N LEU A 3 -4.87 14.16 -12.78
CA LEU A 3 -4.30 15.39 -13.27
C LEU A 3 -3.01 15.09 -14.03
N ALA A 4 -3.01 15.30 -15.35
CA ALA A 4 -1.79 15.35 -16.14
C ALA A 4 -1.19 16.76 -16.06
N ASN A 5 0.06 16.88 -15.65
CA ASN A 5 0.81 18.14 -15.64
C ASN A 5 2.24 17.91 -16.17
N ALA A 6 3.15 18.87 -15.98
CA ALA A 6 4.51 18.77 -16.47
C ALA A 6 5.32 17.59 -15.88
N ASN A 7 4.88 17.01 -14.77
CA ASN A 7 5.53 15.86 -14.15
C ASN A 7 4.93 14.56 -14.69
N PRO A 8 5.75 13.63 -15.20
CA PRO A 8 5.30 12.29 -15.57
C PRO A 8 4.66 11.56 -14.38
N PHE A 9 3.64 10.77 -14.65
CA PHE A 9 3.00 9.89 -13.67
C PHE A 9 2.64 8.56 -14.31
N ASP A 10 2.57 7.52 -13.48
CA ASP A 10 2.08 6.21 -13.89
C ASP A 10 0.58 6.09 -13.57
N ALA A 11 -0.18 5.51 -14.50
CA ALA A 11 -1.57 5.14 -14.29
C ALA A 11 -1.84 3.72 -14.77
N SER A 12 -2.50 2.95 -13.91
CA SER A 12 -2.95 1.59 -14.19
C SER A 12 -4.46 1.53 -14.09
N PHE A 13 -5.09 0.81 -15.02
CA PHE A 13 -6.53 0.58 -15.04
C PHE A 13 -6.77 -0.92 -15.11
N TYR A 14 -7.66 -1.41 -14.25
CA TYR A 14 -8.03 -2.82 -14.20
C TYR A 14 -9.48 -2.99 -14.63
N PHE A 15 -9.72 -3.91 -15.57
CA PHE A 15 -11.04 -4.26 -16.07
C PHE A 15 -11.32 -5.72 -15.69
N ARG A 16 -12.36 -5.96 -14.90
CA ARG A 16 -12.78 -7.30 -14.48
C ARG A 16 -13.76 -7.91 -15.48
N ASP A 17 -13.79 -9.23 -15.53
CA ASP A 17 -14.80 -10.02 -16.26
C ASP A 17 -14.82 -9.71 -17.75
N MET A 18 -13.66 -9.32 -18.28
CA MET A 18 -13.42 -9.18 -19.70
C MET A 18 -13.48 -10.58 -20.33
N GLY A 19 -14.59 -10.88 -21.02
CA GLY A 19 -14.78 -12.12 -21.74
C GLY A 19 -13.83 -12.28 -22.93
N ALA A 20 -13.93 -13.41 -23.65
CA ALA A 20 -13.21 -13.56 -24.91
C ALA A 20 -13.81 -12.61 -25.97
N GLY A 21 -12.96 -11.84 -26.67
CA GLY A 21 -13.44 -10.96 -27.73
C GLY A 21 -12.51 -9.79 -28.03
N HIS A 22 -13.03 -8.87 -28.84
CA HIS A 22 -12.41 -7.59 -29.17
C HIS A 22 -12.93 -6.50 -28.24
N PHE A 23 -12.04 -5.64 -27.75
CA PHE A 23 -12.38 -4.52 -26.88
C PHE A 23 -11.67 -3.26 -27.35
N ASP A 24 -12.39 -2.14 -27.36
CA ASP A 24 -11.85 -0.83 -27.65
C ASP A 24 -11.55 -0.09 -26.34
N VAL A 25 -10.29 0.32 -26.17
CA VAL A 25 -9.87 1.17 -25.04
C VAL A 25 -9.70 2.58 -25.55
N SER A 26 -10.49 3.51 -25.01
CA SER A 26 -10.41 4.93 -25.33
C SER A 26 -9.95 5.75 -24.12
N VAL A 27 -8.98 6.64 -24.34
CA VAL A 27 -8.51 7.60 -23.32
C VAL A 27 -8.84 8.99 -23.83
N HIS A 28 -9.53 9.78 -22.99
CA HIS A 28 -9.90 11.15 -23.31
C HIS A 28 -9.05 12.12 -22.50
N PHE A 29 -8.54 13.15 -23.15
CA PHE A 29 -7.79 14.24 -22.55
C PHE A 29 -8.54 15.55 -22.74
N GLU A 30 -8.60 16.36 -21.70
CA GLU A 30 -9.20 17.68 -21.73
C GLU A 30 -8.12 18.71 -21.35
N GLY A 31 -7.89 19.70 -22.20
CA GLY A 31 -6.85 20.72 -21.98
C GLY A 31 -6.42 21.42 -23.27
N GLY A 32 -5.63 22.49 -23.13
CA GLY A 32 -5.06 23.25 -24.25
C GLY A 32 -3.64 22.86 -24.65
N GLU A 33 -2.99 22.00 -23.86
CA GLU A 33 -1.58 21.64 -24.03
C GLU A 33 -1.43 20.20 -24.57
N PRO A 34 -0.33 19.88 -25.27
CA PRO A 34 -0.04 18.52 -25.73
C PRO A 34 0.08 17.51 -24.57
N VAL A 35 -0.42 16.29 -24.78
CA VAL A 35 -0.24 15.17 -23.85
C VAL A 35 0.66 14.11 -24.47
N TYR A 36 1.61 13.61 -23.68
CA TYR A 36 2.51 12.53 -24.07
C TYR A 36 2.19 11.26 -23.28
N LEU A 37 1.94 10.17 -24.00
CA LEU A 37 1.83 8.83 -23.43
C LEU A 37 3.13 8.08 -23.68
N SER A 38 3.68 7.46 -22.64
CA SER A 38 4.88 6.64 -22.72
C SER A 38 4.67 5.31 -22.00
N ASN A 39 5.37 4.26 -22.42
CA ASN A 39 5.35 2.94 -21.78
C ASN A 39 3.95 2.30 -21.64
N PHE A 40 3.06 2.52 -22.62
CA PHE A 40 1.74 1.91 -22.63
C PHE A 40 1.83 0.38 -22.78
N ARG A 41 1.25 -0.36 -21.83
CA ARG A 41 1.28 -1.82 -21.79
C ARG A 41 -0.11 -2.34 -21.43
N ILE A 42 -0.48 -3.46 -22.04
CA ILE A 42 -1.72 -4.20 -21.75
C ILE A 42 -1.32 -5.61 -21.34
N PHE A 43 -1.91 -6.09 -20.25
CA PHE A 43 -1.66 -7.42 -19.72
C PHE A 43 -2.97 -8.20 -19.63
N ASN A 44 -2.95 -9.46 -20.06
CA ASN A 44 -3.99 -10.44 -19.75
C ASN A 44 -3.59 -11.19 -18.46
N ALA A 45 -3.52 -10.46 -17.35
CA ALA A 45 -3.13 -11.00 -16.05
C ALA A 45 -3.87 -10.25 -14.94
N GLU A 46 -4.01 -10.90 -13.79
CA GLU A 46 -4.47 -10.26 -12.57
C GLU A 46 -3.52 -9.11 -12.22
N ASP A 47 -4.02 -7.88 -12.32
CA ASP A 47 -3.22 -6.72 -11.93
C ASP A 47 -3.01 -6.75 -10.42
N ARG A 48 -1.81 -6.42 -9.98
CA ARG A 48 -1.46 -6.26 -8.57
C ARG A 48 -0.97 -4.84 -8.44
N TRP A 49 -1.74 -4.02 -7.73
CA TRP A 49 -1.36 -2.63 -7.56
C TRP A 49 -0.61 -2.44 -6.25
N VAL A 50 0.49 -1.69 -6.33
CA VAL A 50 1.33 -1.36 -5.19
C VAL A 50 1.56 0.14 -5.22
N GLY A 51 1.26 0.81 -4.12
CA GLY A 51 1.53 2.24 -3.95
C GLY A 51 2.45 2.46 -2.76
N GLU A 52 3.44 3.32 -2.91
CA GLU A 52 4.30 3.76 -1.81
C GLU A 52 3.86 5.15 -1.34
N TYR A 53 3.88 5.37 -0.03
CA TYR A 53 3.72 6.68 0.57
C TYR A 53 4.84 6.91 1.59
N GLU A 54 4.96 8.16 2.08
CA GLU A 54 6.10 8.60 2.89
C GLU A 54 6.47 7.61 4.01
N ASN A 55 5.46 7.10 4.72
CA ASN A 55 5.63 6.25 5.89
C ASN A 55 5.27 4.77 5.66
N GLY A 56 5.04 4.33 4.43
CA GLY A 56 4.49 2.99 4.22
C GLY A 56 4.20 2.62 2.77
N ALA A 57 3.43 1.56 2.63
CA ALA A 57 2.96 1.08 1.34
C ALA A 57 1.52 0.57 1.45
N ILE A 58 0.82 0.59 0.31
CA ILE A 58 -0.45 -0.09 0.11
C ILE A 58 -0.25 -1.19 -0.92
N LEU A 59 -0.82 -2.35 -0.64
CA LEU A 59 -0.84 -3.50 -1.53
C LEU A 59 -2.31 -3.80 -1.83
N VAL A 60 -2.69 -3.84 -3.11
CA VAL A 60 -4.08 -4.02 -3.52
C VAL A 60 -4.18 -5.22 -4.45
N ASN A 61 -5.09 -6.13 -4.09
CA ASN A 61 -5.46 -7.29 -4.89
C ASN A 61 -6.85 -7.10 -5.52
N PRO A 62 -6.94 -6.57 -6.75
CA PRO A 62 -8.21 -6.41 -7.46
C PRO A 62 -8.76 -7.73 -8.03
N ALA A 63 -7.98 -8.81 -8.00
CA ALA A 63 -8.39 -10.13 -8.48
C ALA A 63 -9.32 -10.84 -7.48
N THR A 64 -10.04 -11.86 -7.95
CA THR A 64 -10.92 -12.68 -7.11
C THR A 64 -10.17 -13.77 -6.35
N SER A 65 -8.97 -14.11 -6.80
CA SER A 65 -8.10 -15.11 -6.17
C SER A 65 -7.12 -14.45 -5.17
N THR A 66 -6.59 -15.23 -4.23
CA THR A 66 -5.54 -14.73 -3.31
C THR A 66 -4.24 -14.49 -4.05
N GLN A 67 -3.67 -13.30 -3.90
CA GLN A 67 -2.40 -12.92 -4.51
C GLN A 67 -1.27 -12.80 -3.49
N ALA A 68 -0.05 -13.08 -3.93
CA ALA A 68 1.15 -12.93 -3.12
C ALA A 68 1.99 -11.73 -3.58
N PHE A 69 2.46 -10.95 -2.60
CA PHE A 69 3.34 -9.80 -2.76
C PHE A 69 4.67 -10.09 -2.06
N ASP A 70 5.76 -9.91 -2.79
CA ASP A 70 7.12 -10.06 -2.27
C ASP A 70 7.65 -8.69 -1.87
N LEU A 71 7.62 -8.39 -0.58
CA LEU A 71 8.02 -7.08 -0.04
C LEU A 71 9.52 -6.84 -0.19
N ALA A 72 10.34 -7.88 -0.07
CA ALA A 72 11.80 -7.75 -0.20
C ALA A 72 12.19 -7.35 -1.62
N ARG A 73 11.45 -7.85 -2.62
CA ARG A 73 11.63 -7.47 -4.03
C ARG A 73 11.01 -6.11 -4.34
N LEU A 74 9.83 -5.81 -3.81
CA LEU A 74 9.11 -4.56 -4.10
C LEU A 74 9.75 -3.35 -3.42
N PHE A 75 10.28 -3.52 -2.20
CA PHE A 75 10.83 -2.47 -1.36
C PHE A 75 12.15 -2.91 -0.72
N PRO A 76 13.23 -3.01 -1.52
CA PRO A 76 14.50 -3.54 -1.04
C PRO A 76 15.06 -2.70 0.12
N GLY A 77 15.48 -3.38 1.18
CA GLY A 77 16.06 -2.75 2.38
C GLY A 77 15.03 -2.20 3.38
N HIS A 78 13.73 -2.31 3.10
CA HIS A 78 12.68 -1.89 4.03
C HIS A 78 12.04 -3.07 4.76
N VAL A 79 11.72 -2.84 6.03
CA VAL A 79 10.89 -3.75 6.85
C VAL A 79 9.55 -3.08 7.04
N PHE A 80 8.47 -3.85 6.96
CA PHE A 80 7.11 -3.34 7.12
C PHE A 80 6.43 -3.98 8.33
N ARG A 81 5.45 -3.27 8.88
CA ARG A 81 4.52 -3.79 9.89
C ARG A 81 3.08 -3.47 9.50
N ARG A 82 2.14 -4.24 10.05
CA ARG A 82 0.70 -3.92 10.00
C ARG A 82 0.47 -2.59 10.70
N ILE A 83 -0.57 -1.87 10.28
CA ILE A 83 -1.07 -0.74 11.07
C ILE A 83 -1.66 -1.29 12.39
N LEU A 84 -1.74 -0.47 13.42
CA LEU A 84 -2.42 -0.84 14.68
C LEU A 84 -3.84 -0.29 14.63
N GLY A 85 -4.81 -1.18 14.42
CA GLY A 85 -6.22 -0.85 14.34
C GLY A 85 -6.87 -0.76 15.72
N SER A 86 -7.79 0.18 15.89
CA SER A 86 -8.73 0.16 17.01
C SER A 86 -9.80 -0.93 16.83
N ALA A 87 -10.65 -1.12 17.84
CA ALA A 87 -11.71 -2.15 17.82
C ALA A 87 -12.66 -2.06 16.61
N ASN A 88 -12.82 -0.88 16.00
CA ASN A 88 -13.63 -0.63 14.80
C ASN A 88 -12.80 -0.59 13.50
N GLN A 89 -11.54 -1.03 13.52
CA GLN A 89 -10.61 -1.02 12.39
C GLN A 89 -9.97 -2.40 12.17
N ASP A 90 -10.74 -3.48 12.34
CA ASP A 90 -10.26 -4.87 12.19
C ASP A 90 -8.91 -5.12 12.91
N PRO A 91 -8.90 -5.21 14.25
CA PRO A 91 -7.68 -5.37 15.02
C PRO A 91 -6.99 -6.73 14.81
N GLU A 92 -7.65 -7.70 14.15
CA GLU A 92 -7.03 -8.99 13.83
C GLU A 92 -6.08 -8.86 12.64
N THR A 93 -6.51 -8.16 11.59
CA THR A 93 -5.65 -7.86 10.42
C THR A 93 -4.64 -6.74 10.72
N ASN A 94 -5.06 -5.77 11.55
CA ASN A 94 -4.32 -4.57 11.91
C ASN A 94 -3.76 -4.68 13.33
N ASP A 95 -2.91 -5.67 13.55
CA ASP A 95 -2.37 -6.06 14.85
C ASP A 95 -1.03 -5.36 15.23
N GLY A 96 -0.50 -4.52 14.34
CA GLY A 96 0.80 -3.87 14.52
C GLY A 96 2.03 -4.77 14.34
N SER A 97 1.85 -6.05 14.01
CA SER A 97 2.94 -7.02 13.88
C SER A 97 3.83 -6.76 12.66
N ILE A 98 5.06 -7.28 12.67
CA ILE A 98 5.96 -7.24 11.51
C ILE A 98 5.34 -8.04 10.37
N ALA A 99 5.24 -7.44 9.20
CA ALA A 99 4.74 -8.11 8.00
C ALA A 99 5.78 -9.12 7.50
N SER A 100 5.31 -10.31 7.10
CA SER A 100 6.13 -11.29 6.42
C SER A 100 6.75 -10.71 5.15
N ALA A 101 7.96 -11.16 4.78
CA ALA A 101 8.60 -10.81 3.51
C ALA A 101 7.72 -11.17 2.30
N ARG A 102 6.87 -12.19 2.42
CA ARG A 102 5.84 -12.52 1.43
C ARG A 102 4.46 -12.45 2.05
N VAL A 103 3.70 -11.44 1.65
CA VAL A 103 2.34 -11.19 2.13
C VAL A 103 1.34 -11.80 1.15
N LYS A 104 0.34 -12.53 1.68
CA LYS A 104 -0.81 -12.99 0.91
C LYS A 104 -1.98 -12.07 1.19
N ILE A 105 -2.63 -11.58 0.14
CA ILE A 105 -3.80 -10.72 0.22
C ILE A 105 -4.96 -11.48 -0.43
N PRO A 106 -6.09 -11.69 0.29
CA PRO A 106 -7.28 -12.30 -0.27
C PRO A 106 -7.75 -11.58 -1.54
N GLY A 107 -8.59 -12.26 -2.32
CA GLY A 107 -9.22 -11.61 -3.47
C GLY A 107 -10.06 -10.42 -3.00
N MET A 108 -10.11 -9.37 -3.82
CA MET A 108 -10.93 -8.17 -3.58
C MET A 108 -10.53 -7.38 -2.33
N ASP A 109 -9.27 -7.46 -1.92
CA ASP A 109 -8.80 -6.92 -0.65
C ASP A 109 -7.53 -6.05 -0.81
N ALA A 110 -7.24 -5.26 0.22
CA ALA A 110 -6.10 -4.36 0.27
C ALA A 110 -5.47 -4.34 1.66
N LEU A 111 -4.16 -4.15 1.70
CA LEU A 111 -3.42 -4.04 2.94
C LEU A 111 -2.57 -2.78 2.98
N PHE A 112 -2.77 -2.00 4.05
CA PHE A 112 -1.88 -0.91 4.41
C PHE A 112 -0.77 -1.41 5.34
N LEU A 113 0.45 -1.01 5.02
CA LEU A 113 1.66 -1.32 5.77
C LEU A 113 2.39 -0.04 6.13
N ILE A 114 3.02 -0.03 7.31
CA ILE A 114 3.89 1.04 7.78
C ILE A 114 5.34 0.58 7.64
N LYS A 115 6.22 1.43 7.11
CA LYS A 115 7.67 1.20 7.16
C LYS A 115 8.09 1.18 8.63
N SER A 116 8.64 0.05 9.07
CA SER A 116 9.29 0.00 10.38
C SER A 116 10.50 0.92 10.31
N LYS A 117 10.64 1.78 11.32
CA LYS A 117 11.95 2.38 11.56
C LYS A 117 12.91 1.23 11.82
N HIS A 118 14.11 1.33 11.26
CA HIS A 118 15.20 0.47 11.66
C HIS A 118 15.44 0.75 13.15
N ASP A 119 14.80 -0.02 14.03
CA ASP A 119 14.96 0.16 15.47
C ASP A 119 16.41 -0.25 15.80
N ALA A 120 17.29 0.74 15.90
CA ALA A 120 18.34 0.64 16.90
C ALA A 120 17.65 0.29 18.23
N PRO A 121 18.17 -0.67 19.00
CA PRO A 121 17.44 -1.29 20.10
C PRO A 121 16.87 -0.22 21.04
N TYR A 122 15.55 -0.28 21.22
CA TYR A 122 14.79 0.61 22.09
C TYR A 122 15.26 0.40 23.54
N SER A 123 16.09 1.30 24.07
CA SER A 123 16.57 1.30 25.46
C SER A 123 15.55 1.91 26.44
N GLY A 124 14.26 1.78 26.13
CA GLY A 124 13.18 2.28 26.97
C GLY A 124 13.01 1.43 28.22
N ARG A 125 13.40 1.97 29.37
CA ARG A 125 13.07 1.40 30.69
C ARG A 125 11.57 1.11 30.76
N ARG A 126 11.24 -0.12 31.10
CA ARG A 126 9.89 -0.56 31.48
C ARG A 126 9.40 0.32 32.65
N MET A 127 8.42 1.17 32.40
CA MET A 127 7.70 1.85 33.48
C MET A 127 6.68 0.87 34.07
N GLU A 128 6.81 0.56 35.35
CA GLU A 128 5.80 -0.20 36.07
C GLU A 128 4.52 0.64 36.27
N PRO A 129 3.34 0.02 36.16
CA PRO A 129 2.08 0.71 36.43
C PRO A 129 1.96 0.99 37.94
N GLY A 130 2.04 2.26 38.34
CA GLY A 130 1.69 2.63 39.73
C GLY A 130 2.35 3.87 40.34
N LYS A 131 3.35 4.51 39.72
CA LYS A 131 3.94 5.74 40.28
C LYS A 131 3.58 6.96 39.42
N ARG A 132 2.61 7.75 39.90
CA ARG A 132 2.49 9.15 39.47
C ARG A 132 3.66 9.94 40.07
N PRO A 133 4.42 10.72 39.30
CA PRO A 133 5.37 11.66 39.88
C PRO A 133 4.58 12.78 40.55
N SER A 134 4.91 13.04 41.82
CA SER A 134 4.44 14.19 42.58
C SER A 134 4.97 15.47 41.92
N ALA A 135 4.07 16.30 41.40
CA ALA A 135 4.42 17.67 41.02
C ALA A 135 4.61 18.48 42.31
N SER A 136 5.85 18.92 42.57
CA SER A 136 6.08 20.09 43.41
C SER A 136 5.94 21.32 42.51
N MET A 137 5.08 22.25 42.89
CA MET A 137 5.10 23.61 42.35
C MET A 137 5.93 24.49 43.30
N PRO A 138 6.65 25.50 42.76
CA PRO A 138 7.20 26.58 43.56
C PRO A 138 6.11 27.47 44.17
#